data_AF-A0AAD7I5V9-F1
#
_entry.id   AF-A0AAD7I5V9-F1
#
_cell.length_a   1.000
_cell.length_b   1.000
_cell.length_c   1.000
_cell.angle_alpha   90.00
_cell.angle_beta   90.00
_cell.angle_gamma   90.00
#
_symmetry.space_group_name_H-M   'P 1'
#
loop_
_entity.id
_entity.type
_entity.pdbx_description
1 polymer ?
#
loop_
_entity_poly.entity_id
_entity_poly.type
_entity_poly.pdbx_seq_one_letter_code
_entity_poly.pdbx_strand_id
1 'polypeptide(L)'
;MGKLNIAHHKSYHPYRRDNIEKVRRDEEEAREKEAKEEGRMMLADSEARIDRLRERAGSKKKRKDDDLEVLTAGESMQRAVLPTTDGHINFFEDLEHSAIATAIRTTTKKTEPVETERGFPLAPSAKDLKPWYTERAANPDEEVVDEKRKRDTARKSVHDPLTSITHQLASRHGSSPSFKSKSSYRPRPPAIPLNASRPPEVEARLTRESSERQRALDLIQRKQREMRGSETPSSVHGGGYGDLFNRREVEEAHRGRERGGGWGERDYRRTRW
;
A
#
# COMPACT_ATOMS: atom_id res chain seq x y z
N MET A 1 -36.10 57.24 -18.31
CA MET A 1 -34.91 57.04 -19.16
C MET A 1 -34.31 55.68 -18.85
N GLY A 2 -34.31 54.75 -19.81
CA GLY A 2 -33.76 53.38 -19.60
C GLY A 2 -32.24 53.41 -19.50
N LYS A 3 -31.67 52.71 -18.51
CA LYS A 3 -30.23 52.62 -18.30
C LYS A 3 -29.63 51.72 -19.39
N LEU A 4 -28.79 52.28 -20.27
CA LEU A 4 -28.14 51.51 -21.33
C LEU A 4 -27.02 50.66 -20.70
N ASN A 5 -27.19 49.34 -20.71
CA ASN A 5 -26.20 48.40 -20.15
C ASN A 5 -25.05 48.17 -21.13
N ILE A 6 -24.11 49.10 -21.19
CA ILE A 6 -22.99 49.13 -22.15
C ILE A 6 -22.00 47.95 -21.92
N ALA A 7 -21.97 47.37 -20.73
CA ALA A 7 -21.02 46.32 -20.35
C ALA A 7 -21.12 45.06 -21.24
N HIS A 8 -22.33 44.63 -21.59
CA HIS A 8 -22.55 43.45 -22.43
C HIS A 8 -22.10 43.65 -23.88
N HIS A 9 -21.93 44.91 -24.30
CA HIS A 9 -21.47 45.28 -25.64
C HIS A 9 -19.95 45.39 -25.76
N LYS A 10 -19.20 45.00 -24.73
CA LYS A 10 -17.73 45.01 -24.75
C LYS A 10 -17.17 43.64 -25.07
N SER A 11 -16.14 43.60 -25.92
CA SER A 11 -15.46 42.37 -26.36
C SER A 11 -14.86 41.55 -25.23
N TYR A 12 -14.51 42.16 -24.11
CA TYR A 12 -13.96 41.47 -22.93
C TYR A 12 -15.03 40.89 -21.99
N HIS A 13 -16.32 41.10 -22.27
CA HIS A 13 -17.36 40.71 -21.33
C HIS A 13 -17.46 39.17 -21.22
N PRO A 14 -17.34 38.57 -20.02
CA PRO A 14 -17.22 37.11 -19.87
C PRO A 14 -18.41 36.33 -20.42
N TYR A 15 -19.62 36.88 -20.32
CA TYR A 15 -20.84 36.19 -20.76
C TYR A 15 -21.16 36.37 -22.24
N ARG A 16 -20.25 36.94 -23.04
CA ARG A 16 -20.40 36.94 -24.50
C ARG A 16 -20.14 35.55 -25.06
N ARG A 17 -20.98 35.13 -26.01
CA ARG A 17 -20.88 33.84 -26.69
C ARG A 17 -19.47 33.59 -27.24
N ASP A 18 -18.91 34.56 -27.96
CA ASP A 18 -17.56 34.46 -28.54
C ASP A 18 -16.46 34.21 -27.50
N ASN A 19 -16.61 34.73 -26.27
CA ASN A 19 -15.63 34.52 -25.20
C ASN A 19 -15.83 33.17 -24.53
N ILE A 20 -17.08 32.76 -24.33
CA ILE A 20 -17.42 31.43 -23.82
C ILE A 20 -16.91 30.35 -24.79
N GLU A 21 -17.07 30.55 -26.10
CA GLU A 21 -16.58 29.62 -27.13
C GLU A 21 -15.05 29.56 -27.19
N LYS A 22 -14.35 30.68 -26.98
CA LYS A 22 -12.88 30.68 -26.86
C LYS A 22 -12.41 29.89 -25.64
N VAL A 23 -12.98 30.17 -24.46
CA VAL A 23 -12.65 29.43 -23.23
C VAL A 23 -12.91 27.94 -23.42
N ARG A 24 -14.05 27.59 -24.02
CA ARG A 24 -14.38 26.20 -24.32
C ARG A 24 -13.35 25.54 -25.25
N ARG A 25 -12.92 26.22 -26.31
CA ARG A 25 -11.87 25.71 -27.20
C ARG A 25 -10.54 25.54 -26.46
N ASP A 26 -10.15 26.51 -25.65
CA ASP A 26 -8.90 26.48 -24.89
C ASP A 26 -8.92 25.33 -23.86
N GLU A 27 -10.06 25.09 -23.20
CA GLU A 27 -10.28 23.97 -22.28
C GLU A 27 -10.28 22.61 -23.01
N GLU A 28 -10.91 22.52 -24.18
CA GLU A 28 -10.91 21.31 -25.01
C GLU A 28 -9.50 20.98 -25.53
N GLU A 29 -8.73 21.99 -25.98
CA GLU A 29 -7.34 21.81 -26.42
C GLU A 29 -6.42 21.40 -25.26
N ALA A 30 -6.59 22.01 -24.07
CA ALA A 30 -5.87 21.60 -22.87
C ALA A 30 -6.16 20.14 -22.51
N ARG A 31 -7.44 19.73 -22.55
CA ARG A 31 -7.87 18.35 -22.28
C ARG A 31 -7.29 17.37 -23.30
N GLU A 32 -7.31 17.70 -24.59
CA GLU A 32 -6.70 16.84 -25.62
C GLU A 32 -5.19 16.67 -25.44
N LYS A 33 -4.50 17.73 -25.04
CA LYS A 33 -3.05 17.69 -24.83
C LYS A 33 -2.70 16.82 -23.62
N GLU A 34 -3.43 16.96 -22.52
CA GLU A 34 -3.28 16.12 -21.33
C GLU A 34 -3.53 14.64 -21.66
N ALA A 35 -4.58 14.32 -22.42
CA ALA A 35 -4.87 12.94 -22.84
C ALA A 35 -3.76 12.34 -23.73
N LYS A 36 -3.16 13.13 -24.62
CA LYS A 36 -2.02 12.69 -25.45
C LYS A 36 -0.77 12.43 -24.60
N GLU A 37 -0.51 13.28 -23.61
CA GLU A 37 0.63 13.14 -22.69
C GLU A 37 0.45 11.93 -21.75
N GLU A 38 -0.75 11.72 -21.21
CA GLU A 38 -1.08 10.55 -20.38
C GLU A 38 -0.96 9.24 -21.19
N GLY A 39 -1.49 9.22 -22.42
CA GLY A 39 -1.36 8.06 -23.31
C GLY A 39 0.09 7.71 -23.61
N ARG A 40 0.96 8.71 -23.82
CA ARG A 40 2.39 8.50 -24.01
C ARG A 40 3.08 7.97 -22.74
N MET A 41 2.70 8.49 -21.57
CA MET A 41 3.22 8.03 -20.29
C MET A 41 2.84 6.57 -20.00
N MET A 42 1.59 6.19 -20.25
CA MET A 42 1.12 4.81 -20.08
C MET A 42 1.86 3.83 -21.01
N LEU A 43 2.10 4.21 -22.27
CA LEU A 43 2.86 3.39 -23.21
C LEU A 43 4.31 3.22 -22.74
N ALA A 44 4.98 4.29 -22.34
CA ALA A 44 6.36 4.24 -21.82
C ALA A 44 6.49 3.35 -20.58
N ASP A 45 5.53 3.41 -19.65
CA ASP A 45 5.52 2.55 -18.47
C ASP A 45 5.29 1.07 -18.83
N SER A 46 4.42 0.81 -19.82
CA SER A 46 4.18 -0.55 -20.32
C SER A 46 5.42 -1.14 -20.99
N GLU A 47 6.14 -0.33 -21.78
CA GLU A 47 7.39 -0.70 -22.45
C GLU A 47 8.49 -0.99 -21.43
N ALA A 48 8.71 -0.08 -20.47
CA ALA A 48 9.70 -0.28 -19.40
C ALA A 48 9.41 -1.54 -18.56
N ARG A 49 8.14 -1.86 -18.32
CA ARG A 49 7.75 -3.10 -17.65
C ARG A 49 8.06 -4.33 -18.50
N ILE A 50 7.76 -4.29 -19.79
CA ILE A 50 8.05 -5.38 -20.73
C ILE A 50 9.56 -5.60 -20.84
N ASP A 51 10.36 -4.55 -20.92
CA ASP A 51 11.81 -4.64 -21.02
C ASP A 51 12.43 -5.28 -19.78
N ARG A 52 12.00 -4.90 -18.57
CA ARG A 52 12.41 -5.57 -17.32
C ARG A 52 12.05 -7.06 -17.31
N LEU A 53 10.87 -7.42 -17.83
CA LEU A 53 10.46 -8.83 -17.95
C LEU A 53 11.32 -9.57 -18.99
N ARG A 54 11.64 -8.92 -20.12
CA ARG A 54 12.51 -9.47 -21.17
C ARG A 54 13.93 -9.66 -20.67
N GLU A 55 14.50 -8.71 -19.94
CA GLU A 55 15.82 -8.83 -19.30
C GLU A 55 15.84 -10.00 -18.30
N ARG A 56 14.80 -10.13 -17.47
CA ARG A 56 14.64 -11.24 -16.51
C ARG A 56 14.44 -12.60 -17.20
N ALA A 57 13.78 -12.63 -18.36
CA ALA A 57 13.56 -13.85 -19.14
C ALA A 57 14.80 -14.25 -19.97
N GLY A 58 15.46 -13.27 -20.60
CA GLY A 58 16.64 -13.45 -21.45
C GLY A 58 17.89 -13.85 -20.67
N SER A 59 18.01 -13.41 -19.41
CA SER A 59 19.08 -13.83 -18.50
C SER A 59 19.04 -15.33 -18.13
N LYS A 60 17.96 -16.07 -18.45
CA LYS A 60 17.88 -17.53 -18.29
C LYS A 60 18.28 -18.34 -19.52
N LYS A 61 18.48 -17.73 -20.69
CA LYS A 61 18.72 -18.46 -21.95
C LYS A 61 20.18 -18.95 -22.14
N LYS A 62 21.08 -18.67 -21.19
CA LYS A 62 22.46 -19.20 -21.20
C LYS A 62 22.62 -20.51 -20.40
N ARG A 63 21.55 -21.11 -19.85
CA ARG A 63 21.61 -22.34 -19.04
C ARG A 63 20.44 -23.32 -19.27
N LYS A 64 19.79 -23.31 -20.44
CA LYS A 64 18.53 -24.06 -20.62
C LYS A 64 18.45 -24.80 -21.96
N ASP A 65 19.41 -25.68 -22.21
CA ASP A 65 19.25 -26.75 -23.20
C ASP A 65 19.10 -28.15 -22.54
N ASP A 66 19.32 -28.30 -21.23
CA ASP A 66 19.28 -29.63 -20.55
C ASP A 66 17.95 -29.97 -19.82
N ASP A 67 17.04 -29.02 -19.60
CA ASP A 67 15.90 -29.20 -18.66
C ASP A 67 14.53 -29.47 -19.32
N LEU A 68 14.43 -29.60 -20.65
CA LEU A 68 13.13 -29.76 -21.34
C LEU A 68 12.62 -31.21 -21.39
N GLU A 69 13.45 -32.22 -21.11
CA GLU A 69 13.04 -33.64 -21.18
C GLU A 69 12.38 -34.20 -19.90
N VAL A 70 12.42 -33.49 -18.77
CA VAL A 70 12.00 -34.06 -17.46
C VAL A 70 10.52 -33.82 -17.11
N LEU A 71 9.80 -32.99 -17.87
CA LEU A 71 8.44 -32.54 -17.52
C LEU A 71 7.29 -33.37 -18.13
N THR A 72 7.57 -34.45 -18.88
CA THR A 72 6.54 -35.23 -19.60
C THR A 72 6.16 -36.56 -18.94
N ALA A 73 6.74 -36.92 -17.78
CA ALA A 73 6.63 -38.26 -17.18
C ALA A 73 5.89 -38.35 -15.82
N GLY A 74 5.18 -37.30 -15.38
CA GLY A 74 4.61 -37.23 -14.01
C GLY A 74 3.08 -37.27 -13.93
N GLU A 75 2.45 -38.36 -14.36
CA GLU A 75 1.03 -38.65 -14.10
C GLU A 75 0.84 -39.34 -12.71
N SER A 76 -0.34 -39.16 -12.11
CA SER A 76 -0.91 -39.87 -10.93
C SER A 76 -0.76 -39.26 -9.53
N MET A 77 -1.85 -38.64 -9.02
CA MET A 77 -2.35 -38.88 -7.64
C MET A 77 -3.74 -38.25 -7.42
N GLN A 78 -4.69 -39.13 -7.07
CA GLN A 78 -5.93 -38.90 -6.30
C GLN A 78 -7.11 -38.20 -7.01
N ARG A 79 -8.08 -39.02 -7.44
CA ARG A 79 -9.45 -38.61 -7.78
C ARG A 79 -10.15 -38.08 -6.53
N ALA A 80 -10.38 -36.77 -6.47
CA ALA A 80 -11.32 -36.17 -5.52
C ALA A 80 -12.75 -36.56 -5.93
N VAL A 81 -13.49 -37.19 -5.02
CA VAL A 81 -14.92 -37.49 -5.21
C VAL A 81 -15.67 -36.16 -5.11
N LEU A 82 -16.14 -35.66 -6.25
CA LEU A 82 -16.96 -34.44 -6.31
C LEU A 82 -18.38 -34.77 -5.83
N PRO A 83 -19.02 -33.92 -5.01
CA PRO A 83 -20.45 -34.05 -4.73
C PRO A 83 -21.22 -33.73 -6.00
N THR A 84 -21.70 -34.77 -6.69
CA THR A 84 -22.56 -34.63 -7.86
C THR A 84 -23.99 -34.92 -7.43
N THR A 85 -24.80 -33.89 -7.26
CA THR A 85 -26.25 -34.06 -7.19
C THR A 85 -26.77 -34.13 -8.63
N ASP A 86 -27.35 -35.26 -9.01
CA ASP A 86 -28.07 -35.41 -10.29
C ASP A 86 -27.21 -35.21 -11.56
N GLY A 87 -25.93 -35.57 -11.51
CA GLY A 87 -25.01 -35.51 -12.65
C GLY A 87 -24.46 -34.11 -12.97
N HIS A 88 -24.93 -33.07 -12.29
CA HIS A 88 -24.33 -31.73 -12.36
C HIS A 88 -23.30 -31.58 -11.22
N ILE A 89 -22.09 -31.17 -11.58
CA ILE A 89 -21.04 -30.86 -10.61
C ILE A 89 -21.31 -29.45 -10.09
N ASN A 90 -21.70 -29.32 -8.83
CA ASN A 90 -21.92 -28.01 -8.22
C ASN A 90 -20.61 -27.48 -7.60
N PHE A 91 -19.87 -26.69 -8.38
CA PHE A 91 -18.63 -26.06 -7.93
C PHE A 91 -18.83 -25.00 -6.82
N PHE A 92 -20.08 -24.60 -6.57
CA PHE A 92 -20.42 -23.52 -5.63
C PHE A 92 -21.02 -24.03 -4.32
N GLU A 93 -21.24 -25.33 -4.15
CA GLU A 93 -21.84 -25.92 -2.95
C GLU A 93 -21.07 -25.57 -1.67
N ASP A 94 -19.74 -25.68 -1.71
CA ASP A 94 -18.85 -25.34 -0.58
C ASP A 94 -18.90 -23.83 -0.26
N LEU A 95 -19.15 -23.00 -1.27
CA LEU A 95 -19.30 -21.56 -1.16
C LEU A 95 -20.66 -21.20 -0.54
N GLU A 96 -21.75 -21.85 -0.97
CA GLU A 96 -23.10 -21.64 -0.43
C GLU A 96 -23.19 -22.06 1.04
N HIS A 97 -22.61 -23.21 1.42
CA HIS A 97 -22.56 -23.63 2.82
C HIS A 97 -21.80 -22.64 3.72
N SER A 98 -20.71 -22.06 3.21
CA SER A 98 -19.95 -21.04 3.93
C SER A 98 -20.71 -19.71 4.09
N ALA A 99 -21.50 -19.33 3.08
CA ALA A 99 -22.35 -18.14 3.10
C ALA A 99 -23.50 -18.26 4.11
N ILE A 100 -24.11 -19.44 4.22
CA ILE A 100 -25.16 -19.70 5.21
C ILE A 100 -24.60 -19.63 6.63
N ALA A 101 -23.43 -20.21 6.88
CA ALA A 101 -22.77 -20.18 8.19
C ALA A 101 -22.38 -18.76 8.64
N THR A 102 -22.02 -17.88 7.71
CA THR A 102 -21.68 -16.48 8.01
C THR A 102 -22.92 -15.62 8.28
N ALA A 103 -24.02 -15.84 7.56
CA ALA A 103 -25.29 -15.14 7.80
C ALA A 103 -25.91 -15.47 9.17
N ILE A 104 -25.76 -16.70 9.67
CA ILE A 104 -26.26 -17.08 11.00
C ILE A 104 -25.48 -16.35 12.12
N ARG A 105 -24.18 -16.10 11.93
CA ARG A 105 -23.33 -15.45 12.94
C ARG A 105 -23.57 -13.95 13.09
N THR A 106 -24.13 -13.26 12.10
CA THR A 106 -24.34 -11.80 12.15
C THR A 106 -25.66 -11.41 12.84
N THR A 107 -26.55 -12.37 13.12
CA THR A 107 -27.86 -12.10 13.74
C THR A 107 -27.84 -12.10 15.28
N THR A 108 -26.72 -12.44 15.93
CA THR A 108 -26.63 -12.60 17.40
C THR A 108 -25.95 -11.46 18.16
N LYS A 109 -25.67 -10.32 17.52
CA LYS A 109 -25.08 -9.13 18.16
C LYS A 109 -25.94 -7.88 17.95
N LYS A 110 -27.04 -7.79 18.69
CA LYS A 110 -27.66 -6.53 19.08
C LYS A 110 -27.80 -6.51 20.61
N THR A 111 -26.91 -5.78 21.26
CA THR A 111 -27.05 -5.37 22.67
C THR A 111 -27.39 -3.89 22.67
N GLU A 112 -28.65 -3.60 22.96
CA GLU A 112 -29.22 -2.27 23.24
C GLU A 112 -28.62 -1.70 24.55
N PRO A 113 -28.27 -0.40 24.65
CA PRO A 113 -28.08 0.25 25.93
C PRO A 113 -29.44 0.77 26.44
N VAL A 114 -29.79 0.29 27.63
CA VAL A 114 -30.98 0.61 28.42
C VAL A 114 -30.79 1.97 29.14
N GLU A 115 -31.91 2.67 29.37
CA GLU A 115 -32.18 3.72 30.38
C GLU A 115 -31.91 5.20 30.04
N THR A 116 -32.90 5.88 29.44
CA THR A 116 -33.22 7.29 29.73
C THR A 116 -34.73 7.56 29.77
N GLU A 117 -35.50 6.71 30.46
CA GLU A 117 -36.89 7.02 30.83
C GLU A 117 -36.92 7.79 32.16
N ARG A 118 -36.71 9.12 32.13
CA ARG A 118 -37.15 10.10 33.16
C ARG A 118 -36.70 11.51 32.77
N GLY A 119 -37.50 12.17 31.94
CA GLY A 119 -37.44 13.63 31.72
C GLY A 119 -36.78 14.06 30.41
N PHE A 120 -37.25 15.20 29.90
CA PHE A 120 -36.65 15.88 28.74
C PHE A 120 -35.29 16.45 29.20
N PRO A 121 -34.17 16.06 28.58
CA PRO A 121 -32.86 16.54 29.01
C PRO A 121 -32.77 18.05 28.75
N LEU A 122 -32.52 18.81 29.82
CA LEU A 122 -32.39 20.28 29.79
C LEU A 122 -31.10 20.74 29.09
N ALA A 123 -30.14 19.82 28.91
CA ALA A 123 -28.89 20.06 28.19
C ALA A 123 -28.88 19.24 26.88
N PRO A 124 -28.32 19.79 25.78
CA PRO A 124 -28.10 19.03 24.56
C PRO A 124 -27.27 17.78 24.86
N SER A 125 -27.60 16.65 24.24
CA SER A 125 -26.86 15.41 24.46
C SER A 125 -25.41 15.57 23.96
N ALA A 126 -24.49 14.74 24.44
CA ALA A 126 -23.09 14.79 23.97
C ALA A 126 -22.94 14.58 22.45
N LYS A 127 -23.96 14.02 21.79
CA LYS A 127 -24.06 13.90 20.33
C LYS A 127 -24.49 15.22 19.68
N ASP A 128 -25.33 16.02 20.36
CA ASP A 128 -25.79 17.33 19.90
C ASP A 128 -24.74 18.45 20.09
N LEU A 129 -23.72 18.22 20.92
CA LEU A 129 -22.55 19.11 21.03
C LEU A 129 -21.64 19.04 19.79
N LYS A 130 -21.74 17.99 18.98
CA LYS A 130 -20.97 17.86 17.76
C LYS A 130 -21.74 18.51 16.61
N PRO A 131 -21.18 19.55 15.97
CA PRO A 131 -21.86 20.17 14.86
C PRO A 131 -21.95 19.20 13.68
N TRP A 132 -23.07 19.23 12.97
CA TRP A 132 -23.42 18.35 11.85
C TRP A 132 -22.36 18.23 10.73
N TYR A 133 -21.43 19.18 10.64
CA TYR A 133 -20.32 19.16 9.68
C TYR A 133 -19.08 18.38 10.17
N THR A 134 -18.97 18.02 11.44
CA THR A 134 -17.84 17.24 11.98
C THR A 134 -17.97 15.73 11.78
N GLU A 135 -19.21 15.21 11.73
CA GLU A 135 -19.45 13.78 11.54
C GLU A 135 -19.13 13.30 10.11
N ARG A 136 -19.12 14.21 9.12
CA ARG A 136 -18.81 13.90 7.73
C ARG A 136 -17.32 13.87 7.41
N ALA A 137 -16.48 14.38 8.30
CA ALA A 137 -15.03 14.45 8.10
C ALA A 137 -14.29 13.20 8.62
N ALA A 138 -14.90 12.45 9.54
CA ALA A 138 -14.37 11.17 10.00
C ALA A 138 -15.01 10.05 9.17
N ASN A 139 -14.43 9.73 8.01
CA ASN A 139 -14.85 8.57 7.23
C ASN A 139 -14.52 7.30 8.05
N PRO A 140 -15.52 6.54 8.54
CA PRO A 140 -15.27 5.33 9.32
C PRO A 140 -14.52 4.26 8.51
N ASP A 141 -14.57 4.34 7.17
CA ASP A 141 -13.85 3.46 6.26
C ASP A 141 -12.33 3.63 6.32
N GLU A 142 -11.81 4.83 6.58
CA GLU A 142 -10.35 5.03 6.69
C GLU A 142 -9.78 4.39 7.97
N GLU A 143 -10.52 4.47 9.08
CA GLU A 143 -10.09 3.88 10.36
C GLU A 143 -9.99 2.35 10.26
N VAL A 144 -10.96 1.72 9.58
CA VAL A 144 -10.97 0.26 9.35
C VAL A 144 -9.84 -0.18 8.41
N VAL A 145 -9.54 0.60 7.37
CA VAL A 145 -8.44 0.31 6.45
C VAL A 145 -7.09 0.44 7.14
N ASP A 146 -6.91 1.46 7.98
CA ASP A 146 -5.67 1.66 8.73
C ASP A 146 -5.45 0.60 9.81
N GLU A 147 -6.50 0.14 10.48
CA GLU A 147 -6.41 -1.01 11.38
C GLU A 147 -5.99 -2.29 10.65
N LYS A 148 -6.53 -2.54 9.45
CA LYS A 148 -6.17 -3.70 8.63
C LYS A 148 -4.71 -3.62 8.19
N ARG A 149 -4.25 -2.46 7.73
CA ARG A 149 -2.83 -2.22 7.38
C ARG A 149 -1.91 -2.44 8.58
N LYS A 150 -2.26 -1.91 9.76
CA LYS A 150 -1.48 -2.11 11.01
C LYS A 150 -1.38 -3.58 11.40
N ARG A 151 -2.47 -4.34 11.26
CA ARG A 151 -2.48 -5.78 11.55
C ARG A 151 -1.61 -6.56 10.57
N ASP A 152 -1.63 -6.20 9.29
CA ASP A 152 -0.84 -6.87 8.26
C ASP A 152 0.65 -6.52 8.36
N THR A 153 1.01 -5.27 8.68
CA THR A 153 2.41 -4.90 8.94
C THR A 153 2.96 -5.60 10.19
N ALA A 154 2.15 -5.76 11.23
CA ALA A 154 2.51 -6.52 12.43
C ALA A 154 2.73 -8.02 12.13
N ARG A 155 1.88 -8.64 11.29
CA ARG A 155 2.08 -10.03 10.86
C ARG A 155 3.34 -10.18 10.00
N LYS A 156 3.60 -9.23 9.11
CA LYS A 156 4.81 -9.20 8.28
C LYS A 156 6.06 -9.03 9.13
N SER A 157 6.03 -8.17 10.15
CA SER A 157 7.17 -7.99 11.06
C SER A 157 7.37 -9.16 12.02
N VAL A 158 6.33 -9.90 12.42
CA VAL A 158 6.49 -11.11 13.24
C VAL A 158 7.11 -12.26 12.44
N HIS A 159 6.86 -12.33 11.13
CA HIS A 159 7.36 -13.40 10.27
C HIS A 159 8.59 -13.01 9.43
N ASP A 160 9.17 -11.85 9.68
CA ASP A 160 10.39 -11.39 9.01
C ASP A 160 11.63 -12.07 9.65
N PRO A 161 12.51 -12.75 8.89
CA PRO A 161 13.74 -13.30 9.44
C PRO A 161 14.63 -12.23 10.09
N LEU A 162 14.64 -10.99 9.59
CA LEU A 162 15.48 -9.92 10.14
C LEU A 162 15.00 -9.49 11.53
N THR A 163 13.69 -9.38 11.76
CA THR A 163 13.15 -9.09 13.10
C THR A 163 13.37 -10.26 14.06
N SER A 164 13.36 -11.51 13.58
CA SER A 164 13.67 -12.67 14.43
C SER A 164 15.10 -12.62 14.97
N ILE A 165 16.06 -12.17 14.14
CA ILE A 165 17.46 -11.97 14.55
C ILE A 165 17.55 -10.83 15.55
N THR A 166 16.85 -9.71 15.35
CA THR A 166 16.86 -8.61 16.33
C THR A 166 16.23 -9.02 17.65
N HIS A 167 15.20 -9.85 17.67
CA HIS A 167 14.63 -10.43 18.90
C HIS A 167 15.57 -11.46 19.59
N GLN A 168 16.36 -12.22 18.83
CA GLN A 168 17.36 -13.13 19.41
C GLN A 168 18.57 -12.39 19.98
N LEU A 169 19.03 -11.33 19.32
CA LEU A 169 20.06 -10.44 19.87
C LEU A 169 19.46 -9.74 21.12
N ALA A 170 18.27 -9.16 20.93
CA ALA A 170 17.19 -8.86 21.88
C ALA A 170 17.30 -9.49 23.28
N SER A 171 17.19 -10.81 23.26
CA SER A 171 17.09 -11.67 24.44
C SER A 171 18.45 -12.07 24.99
N ARG A 172 19.47 -12.19 24.13
CA ARG A 172 20.83 -12.59 24.54
C ARG A 172 21.57 -11.54 25.35
N HIS A 173 21.21 -10.27 25.24
CA HIS A 173 21.83 -9.19 26.02
C HIS A 173 21.01 -8.75 27.25
N GLY A 174 19.88 -9.42 27.54
CA GLY A 174 18.98 -9.08 28.66
C GLY A 174 18.95 -10.07 29.83
N SER A 175 19.51 -11.28 29.70
CA SER A 175 19.50 -12.27 30.78
C SER A 175 20.91 -12.77 31.07
N SER A 176 21.49 -12.31 32.17
CA SER A 176 22.52 -13.06 32.90
C SER A 176 21.81 -14.22 33.61
N PRO A 177 22.00 -15.49 33.21
CA PRO A 177 21.42 -16.61 33.94
C PRO A 177 22.43 -17.04 35.01
N SER A 178 22.20 -16.59 36.24
CA SER A 178 22.77 -17.26 37.40
C SER A 178 22.00 -18.56 37.66
N PHE A 179 22.38 -19.67 37.03
CA PHE A 179 21.94 -20.98 37.49
C PHE A 179 23.08 -22.00 37.50
N LYS A 180 23.23 -22.59 38.69
CA LYS A 180 24.24 -23.59 39.07
C LYS A 180 23.84 -24.98 38.57
N SER A 181 24.87 -25.78 38.23
CA SER A 181 24.92 -27.26 38.22
C SER A 181 24.22 -27.97 37.04
N LYS A 182 24.68 -29.09 36.44
CA LYS A 182 25.72 -30.09 36.76
C LYS A 182 26.38 -30.60 35.46
N SER A 183 27.64 -31.01 35.60
CA SER A 183 28.43 -31.98 34.83
C SER A 183 27.82 -32.64 33.57
N SER A 184 28.45 -32.40 32.42
CA SER A 184 28.80 -33.44 31.44
C SER A 184 29.95 -32.93 30.57
N TYR A 185 31.10 -33.58 30.66
CA TYR A 185 32.30 -33.30 29.88
C TYR A 185 32.00 -33.31 28.37
N ARG A 186 32.16 -32.15 27.72
CA ARG A 186 32.50 -32.07 26.29
C ARG A 186 33.75 -31.21 26.16
N PRO A 187 34.75 -31.60 25.36
CA PRO A 187 35.95 -30.80 25.19
C PRO A 187 35.58 -29.49 24.50
N ARG A 188 36.02 -28.39 25.11
CA ARG A 188 35.87 -27.03 24.62
C ARG A 188 36.87 -26.82 23.47
N PRO A 189 36.48 -26.32 22.29
CA PRO A 189 37.46 -25.91 21.29
C PRO A 189 38.33 -24.78 21.85
N PRO A 190 39.61 -24.67 21.44
CA PRO A 190 40.52 -23.67 21.99
C PRO A 190 39.97 -22.26 21.73
N ALA A 191 40.04 -21.43 22.78
CA ALA A 191 39.65 -20.03 22.70
C ALA A 191 40.56 -19.30 21.71
N ILE A 192 39.97 -18.80 20.63
CA ILE A 192 40.64 -17.91 19.69
C ILE A 192 40.92 -16.57 20.43
N PRO A 193 42.15 -16.05 20.43
CA PRO A 193 42.49 -14.83 21.14
C PRO A 193 41.72 -13.62 20.58
N LEU A 194 41.19 -12.79 21.49
CA LEU A 194 40.37 -11.59 21.25
C LEU A 194 41.10 -10.42 20.55
N ASN A 195 42.29 -10.64 19.99
CA ASN A 195 43.10 -9.61 19.33
C ASN A 195 43.56 -10.05 17.92
N ALA A 196 42.68 -10.69 17.15
CA ALA A 196 42.86 -10.72 15.70
C ALA A 196 42.31 -9.40 15.17
N SER A 197 43.23 -8.51 14.74
CA SER A 197 42.90 -7.39 13.86
C SER A 197 41.90 -7.85 12.80
N ARG A 198 40.80 -7.10 12.63
CA ARG A 198 39.82 -7.42 11.60
C ARG A 198 40.56 -7.56 10.28
N PRO A 199 40.24 -8.56 9.44
CA PRO A 199 40.91 -8.70 8.15
C PRO A 199 40.75 -7.39 7.37
N PRO A 200 41.82 -6.88 6.74
CA PRO A 200 41.85 -5.54 6.15
C PRO A 200 40.75 -5.32 5.09
N GLU A 201 40.26 -6.41 4.50
CA GLU A 201 39.12 -6.38 3.57
C GLU A 201 37.81 -5.93 4.22
N VAL A 202 37.56 -6.29 5.48
CA VAL A 202 36.35 -5.86 6.22
C VAL A 202 36.44 -4.39 6.59
N GLU A 203 37.63 -3.89 6.92
CA GLU A 203 37.85 -2.46 7.18
C GLU A 203 37.74 -1.63 5.90
N ALA A 204 38.25 -2.13 4.77
CA ALA A 204 38.07 -1.50 3.46
C ALA A 204 36.58 -1.43 3.03
N ARG A 205 35.79 -2.47 3.33
CA ARG A 205 34.34 -2.45 3.09
C ARG A 205 33.63 -1.44 4.00
N LEU A 206 33.95 -1.43 5.30
CA LEU A 206 33.35 -0.51 6.27
C LEU A 206 33.66 0.96 5.96
N THR A 207 34.89 1.26 5.54
CA THR A 207 35.30 2.62 5.14
C THR A 207 34.56 3.09 3.88
N ARG A 208 34.39 2.21 2.89
CA ARG A 208 33.57 2.48 1.70
C ARG A 208 32.10 2.73 2.06
N GLU A 209 31.50 1.84 2.84
CA GLU A 209 30.12 1.96 3.30
C GLU A 209 29.90 3.24 4.13
N SER A 210 30.86 3.62 4.99
CA SER A 210 30.75 4.86 5.77
C SER A 210 30.82 6.10 4.88
N SER A 211 31.66 6.09 3.84
CA SER A 211 31.76 7.20 2.87
C SER A 211 30.49 7.36 2.04
N GLU A 212 29.86 6.24 1.68
CA GLU A 212 28.59 6.22 0.93
C GLU A 212 27.42 6.67 1.82
N ARG A 213 27.38 6.23 3.09
CA ARG A 213 26.40 6.71 4.09
C ARG A 213 26.52 8.20 4.37
N GLN A 214 27.74 8.73 4.48
CA GLN A 214 27.96 10.17 4.64
C GLN A 214 27.44 10.95 3.44
N ARG A 215 27.74 10.51 2.20
CA ARG A 215 27.16 11.11 0.99
C ARG A 215 25.63 11.10 0.98
N ALA A 216 25.01 10.00 1.41
CA ALA A 216 23.56 9.90 1.46
C ALA A 216 22.94 10.88 2.47
N LEU A 217 23.57 11.03 3.64
CA LEU A 217 23.14 12.00 4.64
C LEU A 217 23.29 13.45 4.15
N ASP A 218 24.38 13.77 3.46
CA ASP A 218 24.59 15.09 2.88
C ASP A 218 23.53 15.44 1.82
N LEU A 219 23.13 14.47 1.00
CA LEU A 219 22.03 14.64 0.03
C LEU A 219 20.69 14.87 0.73
N ILE A 220 20.41 14.14 1.82
CA ILE A 220 19.19 14.33 2.61
C ILE A 220 19.19 15.71 3.27
N GLN A 221 20.30 16.11 3.90
CA GLN A 221 20.43 17.42 4.54
C GLN A 221 20.33 18.57 3.53
N ARG A 222 20.95 18.42 2.35
CA ARG A 222 20.82 19.39 1.26
C ARG A 222 19.36 19.51 0.80
N LYS A 223 18.67 18.40 0.58
CA LYS A 223 17.24 18.39 0.21
C LYS A 223 16.38 19.00 1.31
N GLN A 224 16.68 18.73 2.58
CA GLN A 224 15.98 19.35 3.72
C GLN A 224 16.22 20.86 3.78
N ARG A 225 17.44 21.33 3.49
CA ARG A 225 17.77 22.76 3.44
C ARG A 225 17.08 23.45 2.26
N GLU A 226 17.02 22.81 1.11
CA GLU A 226 16.28 23.30 -0.06
C GLU A 226 14.77 23.36 0.24
N MET A 227 14.19 22.34 0.87
CA MET A 227 12.79 22.37 1.33
C MET A 227 12.52 23.44 2.41
N ARG A 228 13.49 23.68 3.30
CA ARG A 228 13.36 24.72 4.33
C ARG A 228 13.58 26.12 3.77
N GLY A 229 14.31 26.26 2.66
CA GLY A 229 14.48 27.52 1.94
C GLY A 229 13.32 27.89 1.01
N SER A 230 12.45 26.93 0.68
CA SER A 230 11.20 27.17 -0.06
C SER A 230 10.04 27.55 0.88
N GLU A 231 10.27 28.48 1.81
CA GLU A 231 9.25 29.12 2.65
C GLU A 231 8.40 30.15 1.85
N THR A 232 8.08 29.85 0.58
CA THR A 232 6.98 30.53 -0.09
C THR A 232 5.69 29.74 0.19
N PRO A 233 4.62 30.38 0.70
CA PRO A 233 3.40 29.72 1.18
C PRO A 233 2.52 29.15 0.05
N SER A 234 3.11 28.69 -1.06
CA SER A 234 2.41 28.30 -2.29
C SER A 234 2.66 26.86 -2.73
N SER A 235 3.58 26.11 -2.11
CA SER A 235 3.66 24.66 -2.33
C SER A 235 2.96 23.96 -1.18
N VAL A 236 1.64 23.96 -1.24
CA VAL A 236 0.80 23.07 -0.43
C VAL A 236 1.11 21.64 -0.88
N HIS A 237 2.11 21.03 -0.25
CA HIS A 237 2.28 19.59 -0.22
C HIS A 237 1.17 19.01 0.65
N GLY A 238 0.00 18.80 0.05
CA GLY A 238 -1.12 18.11 0.68
C GLY A 238 -2.36 18.97 0.84
N GLY A 239 -3.35 18.71 -0.02
CA GLY A 239 -4.76 18.86 0.31
C GLY A 239 -5.33 20.26 0.16
N GLY A 240 -6.24 20.41 -0.81
CA GLY A 240 -7.27 21.45 -0.70
C GLY A 240 -7.87 21.94 -2.02
N TYR A 241 -7.10 21.93 -3.11
CA TYR A 241 -7.54 22.60 -4.35
C TYR A 241 -7.55 21.72 -5.61
N GLY A 242 -7.04 20.48 -5.54
CA GLY A 242 -7.07 19.55 -6.68
C GLY A 242 -8.48 19.03 -7.04
N ASP A 243 -9.40 19.02 -6.07
CA ASP A 243 -10.66 18.27 -6.19
C ASP A 243 -11.88 19.19 -6.39
N LEU A 244 -11.67 20.51 -6.51
CA LEU A 244 -12.77 21.47 -6.59
C LEU A 244 -13.39 21.56 -7.98
N PHE A 245 -12.62 21.32 -9.04
CA PHE A 245 -13.08 21.46 -10.42
C PHE A 245 -13.31 20.12 -11.14
N ASN A 246 -12.62 19.05 -10.71
CA ASN A 246 -12.71 17.72 -11.33
C ASN A 246 -13.14 16.63 -10.32
N ARG A 247 -14.02 16.97 -9.37
CA ARG A 247 -14.43 16.07 -8.28
C ARG A 247 -14.85 14.67 -8.77
N ARG A 248 -15.63 14.59 -9.85
CA ARG A 248 -16.07 13.31 -10.41
C ARG A 248 -14.94 12.48 -11.00
N GLU A 249 -14.01 13.11 -11.72
CA GLU A 249 -12.90 12.43 -12.37
C GLU A 249 -11.87 11.93 -11.32
N VAL A 250 -11.61 12.74 -10.29
CA VAL A 250 -10.75 12.36 -9.15
C VAL A 250 -11.38 11.21 -8.36
N GLU A 251 -12.68 11.29 -8.07
CA GLU A 251 -13.43 10.25 -7.36
C GLU A 251 -13.51 8.94 -8.18
N GLU A 252 -13.58 9.03 -9.51
CA GLU A 252 -13.53 7.88 -10.43
C GLU A 252 -12.13 7.24 -10.51
N ALA A 253 -11.07 8.04 -10.57
CA ALA A 253 -9.69 7.57 -10.49
C ALA A 253 -9.38 6.87 -9.16
N HIS A 254 -9.88 7.42 -8.05
CA HIS A 254 -9.77 6.79 -6.72
C HIS A 254 -10.54 5.47 -6.66
N ARG A 255 -11.76 5.41 -7.21
CA ARG A 255 -12.57 4.19 -7.30
C ARG A 255 -11.89 3.11 -8.15
N GLY A 256 -11.21 3.50 -9.24
CA GLY A 256 -10.41 2.60 -10.06
C GLY A 256 -9.20 2.03 -9.32
N ARG A 257 -8.55 2.85 -8.49
CA ARG A 257 -7.37 2.47 -7.70
C ARG A 257 -7.70 1.53 -6.54
N GLU A 258 -8.83 1.72 -5.86
CA GLU A 258 -9.29 0.80 -4.81
C GLU A 258 -9.74 -0.57 -5.36
N ARG A 259 -10.36 -0.61 -6.55
CA ARG A 259 -10.72 -1.88 -7.20
C ARG A 259 -9.52 -2.61 -7.82
N GLY A 260 -8.42 -1.92 -8.12
CA GLY A 260 -7.21 -2.49 -8.70
C GLY A 260 -6.16 -3.00 -7.71
N GLY A 261 -6.30 -2.70 -6.41
CA GLY A 261 -5.27 -2.97 -5.38
C GLY A 261 -5.10 -4.43 -4.94
N GLY A 262 -5.76 -5.39 -5.59
CA GLY A 262 -5.77 -6.81 -5.18
C GLY A 262 -4.73 -7.72 -5.86
N TRP A 263 -3.84 -7.19 -6.69
CA TRP A 263 -2.87 -8.02 -7.43
C TRP A 263 -1.47 -7.94 -6.80
N GLY A 264 -1.23 -8.75 -5.76
CA GLY A 264 0.14 -8.82 -5.21
C GLY A 264 0.42 -9.77 -4.05
N GLU A 265 -0.51 -10.60 -3.59
CA GLU A 265 -0.23 -11.50 -2.45
C GLU A 265 -0.77 -12.92 -2.64
N ARG A 266 -0.25 -13.62 -3.64
CA ARG A 266 -0.07 -15.08 -3.59
C ARG A 266 0.73 -15.56 -4.81
N ASP A 267 2.00 -15.89 -4.57
CA ASP A 267 2.66 -17.09 -5.13
C ASP A 267 4.15 -17.14 -4.77
N TYR A 268 4.42 -17.27 -3.47
CA TYR A 268 5.69 -17.85 -3.00
C TYR A 268 5.44 -18.64 -1.72
N ARG A 269 4.96 -19.88 -1.86
CA ARG A 269 5.27 -21.01 -0.94
C ARG A 269 4.64 -22.31 -1.46
N ARG A 270 5.30 -22.99 -2.40
CA ARG A 270 5.37 -24.47 -2.41
C ARG A 270 6.41 -25.04 -3.39
N THR A 271 7.69 -24.94 -3.02
CA THR A 271 8.70 -25.95 -3.39
C THR A 271 9.67 -26.13 -2.23
N ARG A 272 9.34 -27.09 -1.36
CA ARG A 272 10.26 -27.80 -0.47
C ARG A 272 9.58 -29.12 -0.13
N TRP A 273 9.89 -30.15 -0.90
CA TRP A 273 10.12 -31.55 -0.51
C TRP A 273 10.99 -32.15 -1.60
#